data_AF-A0A2E6WZ27-F1
#
_entry.id   AF-A0A2E6WZ27-F1
#
_cell.length_a   1.000
_cell.length_b   1.000
_cell.length_c   1.000
_cell.angle_alpha   90.00
_cell.angle_beta   90.00
_cell.angle_gamma   90.00
#
_symmetry.space_group_name_H-M   'P 1'
#
loop_
_entity.id
_entity.type
_entity.pdbx_description
1 polymer ?
#
loop_
_entity_poly.entity_id
_entity_poly.type
_entity_poly.pdbx_seq_one_letter_code
_entity_poly.pdbx_strand_id
1 'polypeptide(L)'
;MLERRDGAFEYWLTPEGGQIILQNGMLHGTRGFGEGLLASELSEPLAHIRGLQGGYSDRFHTYLDGNDRAVARTYRCLFTRGETSDTALRSGAVRTVQMREDCRSLDQEFTNIYWVTPGARRIVQSRQWAGPYIGALSTRVVE
;
A
#
# COMPACT_ATOMS: atom_id res chain seq x y z
N MET A 1 -7.02 -11.29 -9.67
CA MET A 1 -8.08 -10.81 -10.58
C MET A 1 -8.89 -9.74 -9.87
N LEU A 2 -9.33 -8.67 -10.54
CA LEU A 2 -10.22 -7.69 -9.93
C LEU A 2 -11.61 -8.33 -9.78
N GLU A 3 -12.09 -8.44 -8.55
CA GLU A 3 -13.38 -9.03 -8.21
C GLU A 3 -14.45 -7.94 -8.11
N ARG A 4 -14.15 -6.85 -7.41
CA ARG A 4 -15.07 -5.74 -7.15
C ARG A 4 -14.33 -4.42 -7.07
N ARG A 5 -15.01 -3.34 -7.50
CA ARG A 5 -14.64 -1.96 -7.22
C ARG A 5 -15.78 -1.27 -6.49
N ASP A 6 -15.48 -0.52 -5.43
CA ASP A 6 -16.45 0.24 -4.67
C ASP A 6 -15.83 1.59 -4.27
N GLY A 7 -16.19 2.65 -5.02
CA GLY A 7 -15.56 3.96 -4.89
C GLY A 7 -14.04 3.88 -5.05
N ALA A 8 -13.32 4.25 -3.99
CA ALA A 8 -11.86 4.21 -3.94
C ALA A 8 -11.27 2.80 -3.70
N PHE A 9 -12.11 1.82 -3.36
CA PHE A 9 -11.68 0.48 -2.99
C PHE A 9 -11.69 -0.48 -4.18
N GLU A 10 -10.65 -1.29 -4.30
CA GLU A 10 -10.52 -2.37 -5.25
C GLU A 10 -10.23 -3.68 -4.50
N TYR A 11 -11.02 -4.71 -4.78
CA TYR A 11 -10.93 -6.03 -4.16
C TYR A 11 -10.37 -6.99 -5.19
N TRP A 12 -9.20 -7.56 -4.89
CA TRP A 12 -8.45 -8.42 -5.79
C TRP A 12 -8.34 -9.82 -5.22
N LEU A 13 -8.78 -10.83 -5.96
CA LEU A 13 -8.62 -12.24 -5.61
C LEU A 13 -7.28 -12.76 -6.14
N THR A 14 -6.48 -13.42 -5.29
CA THR A 14 -5.24 -14.10 -5.69
C THR A 14 -5.54 -15.52 -6.18
N PRO A 15 -4.64 -16.14 -6.98
CA PRO A 15 -4.83 -17.52 -7.44
C PRO A 15 -5.01 -18.54 -6.30
N GLU A 16 -4.43 -18.27 -5.14
CA GLU A 16 -4.48 -19.11 -3.94
C GLU A 16 -5.77 -18.93 -3.13
N GLY A 17 -6.68 -18.05 -3.57
CA GLY A 17 -7.96 -17.78 -2.92
C GLY A 17 -7.91 -16.69 -1.82
N GLY A 18 -6.77 -16.01 -1.65
CA GLY A 18 -6.66 -14.85 -0.77
C GLY A 18 -7.22 -13.58 -1.43
N GLN A 19 -7.59 -12.58 -0.62
CA GLN A 19 -8.08 -11.30 -1.11
C GLN A 19 -7.16 -10.15 -0.67
N ILE A 20 -6.82 -9.26 -1.60
CA ILE A 20 -6.09 -8.02 -1.36
C ILE A 20 -7.05 -6.86 -1.61
N ILE A 21 -7.17 -5.96 -0.63
CA ILE A 21 -8.04 -4.79 -0.70
C ILE A 21 -7.12 -3.57 -0.81
N LEU A 22 -7.26 -2.84 -1.91
CA LEU A 22 -6.54 -1.58 -2.14
C LEU A 22 -7.50 -0.40 -2.03
N GLN A 23 -7.04 0.70 -1.44
CA GLN A 23 -7.71 2.00 -1.49
C GLN A 23 -6.84 2.96 -2.30
N ASN A 24 -7.29 3.36 -3.49
CA ASN A 24 -6.51 4.19 -4.42
C ASN A 24 -5.09 3.66 -4.69
N GLY A 25 -4.91 2.33 -4.72
CA GLY A 25 -3.62 1.67 -4.94
C GLY A 25 -2.76 1.45 -3.68
N MET A 26 -3.16 1.98 -2.51
CA MET A 26 -2.52 1.67 -1.22
C MET A 26 -3.19 0.47 -0.56
N LEU A 27 -2.42 -0.39 0.09
CA LEU A 27 -2.90 -1.59 0.76
C LEU A 27 -3.75 -1.20 1.97
N HIS A 28 -5.05 -1.48 1.88
CA HIS A 28 -5.98 -1.28 2.96
C HIS A 28 -6.07 -2.53 3.84
N GLY A 29 -6.20 -3.72 3.24
CA GLY A 29 -6.29 -4.97 4.01
C GLY A 29 -6.11 -6.23 3.18
N THR A 30 -6.02 -7.36 3.86
CA THR A 30 -5.90 -8.70 3.28
C THR A 30 -6.88 -9.66 3.96
N ARG A 31 -7.34 -10.70 3.25
CA ARG A 31 -8.18 -11.80 3.78
C ARG A 31 -7.71 -13.13 3.21
N GLY A 32 -7.90 -14.22 3.96
CA GLY A 32 -7.56 -15.57 3.49
C GLY A 32 -6.07 -15.91 3.51
N PHE A 33 -5.23 -15.13 4.21
CA PHE A 33 -3.79 -15.35 4.35
C PHE A 33 -3.38 -15.78 5.78
N GLY A 34 -4.32 -16.25 6.60
CA GLY A 34 -4.07 -16.48 8.03
C GLY A 34 -4.04 -15.16 8.80
N GLU A 35 -2.96 -14.91 9.56
CA GLU A 35 -2.74 -13.61 10.21
C GLU A 35 -2.51 -12.52 9.14
N GLY A 36 -3.40 -11.53 9.13
CA GLY A 36 -3.46 -10.54 8.05
C GLY A 36 -3.72 -9.14 8.54
N LEU A 37 -3.41 -8.19 7.67
CA LEU A 37 -3.80 -6.80 7.83
C LEU A 37 -5.32 -6.69 7.69
N LEU A 38 -6.02 -6.52 8.80
CA LEU A 38 -7.47 -6.35 8.81
C LEU A 38 -7.86 -5.07 8.06
N ALA A 39 -7.22 -3.95 8.41
CA ALA A 39 -7.46 -2.63 7.84
C ALA A 39 -6.28 -1.68 8.08
N SER A 40 -6.14 -0.67 7.23
CA SER A 40 -5.26 0.49 7.43
C SER A 40 -6.05 1.78 7.36
N GLU A 41 -5.74 2.74 8.23
CA GLU A 41 -6.16 4.14 8.03
C GLU A 41 -5.17 4.79 7.06
N LEU A 42 -5.66 5.35 5.96
CA LEU A 42 -4.83 5.76 4.83
C LEU A 42 -5.00 7.24 4.47
N SER A 43 -5.76 8.02 5.23
CA SER A 43 -6.06 9.42 4.88
C SER A 43 -4.79 10.28 4.75
N GLU A 44 -3.93 10.33 5.79
CA GLU A 44 -2.67 11.09 5.75
C GLU A 44 -1.63 10.48 4.81
N PRO A 45 -1.35 9.15 4.85
CA PRO A 45 -0.41 8.54 3.92
C PRO A 45 -0.78 8.76 2.44
N LEU A 46 -2.07 8.64 2.08
CA LEU A 46 -2.52 8.89 0.71
C LEU A 46 -2.27 10.34 0.28
N ALA A 47 -2.45 11.30 1.19
CA ALA A 47 -2.19 12.71 0.91
C ALA A 47 -0.72 12.94 0.54
N HIS A 48 0.22 12.34 1.28
CA HIS A 48 1.65 12.40 0.95
C HIS A 48 1.96 11.70 -0.38
N ILE A 49 1.53 10.44 -0.54
CA ILE A 49 1.88 9.62 -1.70
C ILE A 49 1.29 10.16 -2.99
N ARG A 50 -0.02 10.42 -3.04
CA ARG A 50 -0.67 10.96 -4.25
C ARG A 50 -0.39 12.46 -4.44
N GLY A 51 -0.18 13.19 -3.36
CA GLY A 51 0.24 14.59 -3.40
C GLY A 51 1.67 14.79 -3.89
N LEU A 52 2.48 13.74 -3.92
CA LEU A 52 3.94 13.80 -4.17
C LEU A 52 4.64 14.73 -3.17
N GLN A 53 4.20 14.70 -1.92
CA GLN A 53 4.68 15.57 -0.85
C GLN A 53 5.49 14.77 0.15
N GLY A 54 6.68 15.27 0.48
CA GLY A 54 7.46 14.75 1.60
C GLY A 54 6.90 15.23 2.94
N GLY A 55 7.46 14.71 4.04
CA GLY A 55 7.09 15.11 5.38
C GLY A 55 6.85 13.91 6.29
N TYR A 56 6.18 14.14 7.42
CA TYR A 56 5.87 13.09 8.38
C TYR A 56 4.37 13.00 8.62
N SER A 57 3.87 11.77 8.71
CA SER A 57 2.52 11.48 9.17
C SER A 57 2.52 10.18 9.96
N ASP A 58 1.43 9.93 10.68
CA ASP A 58 1.24 8.66 11.34
C ASP A 58 0.53 7.67 10.40
N ARG A 59 0.71 6.38 10.69
CA ARG A 59 0.05 5.30 9.97
C ARG A 59 -0.48 4.28 10.96
N PHE A 60 -1.73 3.88 10.76
CA PHE A 60 -2.42 2.95 11.64
C PHE A 60 -2.75 1.67 10.89
N HIS A 61 -2.30 0.54 11.41
CA HIS A 61 -2.66 -0.79 10.93
C HIS A 61 -3.44 -1.53 12.02
N THR A 62 -4.52 -2.17 11.64
CA THR A 62 -5.21 -3.16 12.49
C THR A 62 -4.93 -4.53 11.91
N TYR A 63 -4.47 -5.47 12.74
CA TYR A 63 -4.22 -6.86 12.38
C TYR A 63 -5.17 -7.77 13.15
N LEU A 64 -5.45 -8.97 12.61
CA LEU A 64 -5.99 -10.06 13.41
C LEU A 64 -4.83 -10.91 13.92
N ASP A 65 -4.78 -11.14 15.23
CA ASP A 65 -3.87 -12.13 15.81
C ASP A 65 -4.43 -13.56 15.67
N GLY A 66 -3.63 -14.57 15.99
CA GLY A 66 -4.04 -15.97 15.96
C GLY A 66 -5.25 -16.34 16.84
N ASN A 67 -5.78 -15.43 17.66
CA ASN A 67 -6.99 -15.61 18.47
C ASN A 67 -8.18 -14.77 17.95
N ASP A 68 -8.11 -14.27 16.72
CA ASP A 68 -9.12 -13.42 16.07
C ASP A 68 -9.37 -12.09 16.80
N ARG A 69 -8.34 -11.57 17.49
CA ARG A 69 -8.42 -10.27 18.16
C ARG A 69 -7.83 -9.19 17.27
N ALA A 70 -8.55 -8.08 17.16
CA ALA A 70 -8.07 -6.89 16.46
C ALA A 70 -6.97 -6.20 17.28
N VAL A 71 -5.76 -6.13 16.73
CA VAL A 71 -4.60 -5.47 17.33
C VAL A 71 -4.20 -4.28 16.46
N ALA A 72 -4.37 -3.07 16.99
CA ALA A 72 -3.95 -1.85 16.34
C ALA A 72 -2.45 -1.57 16.60
N ARG A 73 -1.74 -1.13 15.57
CA ARG A 73 -0.36 -0.65 15.62
C ARG A 73 -0.26 0.71 14.95
N THR A 74 0.51 1.60 15.56
CA THR A 74 0.81 2.93 15.05
C THR A 74 2.27 3.01 14.68
N TYR A 75 2.55 3.62 13.53
CA TYR A 75 3.89 3.89 13.05
C TYR A 75 4.05 5.37 12.75
N ARG A 76 5.23 5.92 13.05
CA ARG A 76 5.63 7.24 12.57
C ARG A 76 6.36 7.07 11.25
N CYS A 77 5.86 7.69 10.19
CA CYS A 77 6.38 7.49 8.84
C CYS A 77 7.01 8.78 8.29
N LEU A 78 8.17 8.64 7.63
CA LEU A 78 8.80 9.68 6.82
C LEU A 78 8.50 9.43 5.34
N PHE A 79 7.89 10.41 4.69
CA PHE A 79 7.62 10.40 3.26
C PHE A 79 8.71 11.19 2.54
N THR A 80 9.33 10.54 1.55
CA THR A 80 10.38 11.13 0.72
C THR A 80 10.00 11.01 -0.74
N ARG A 81 10.09 12.14 -1.45
CA ARG A 81 9.96 12.17 -2.91
C ARG A 81 11.29 11.78 -3.54
N GLY A 82 11.26 10.72 -4.33
CA GLY A 82 12.41 10.23 -5.09
C GLY A 82 12.41 10.75 -6.53
N GLU A 83 13.11 9.99 -7.38
CA GLU A 83 13.35 10.35 -8.77
C GLU A 83 12.08 10.24 -9.63
N THR A 84 12.13 10.95 -10.76
CA THR A 84 11.16 10.78 -11.84
C THR A 84 11.76 9.84 -12.89
N SER A 85 11.11 8.73 -13.15
CA SER A 85 11.57 7.72 -14.12
C SER A 85 10.40 7.06 -14.83
N ASP A 86 10.70 6.41 -15.95
CA ASP A 86 9.71 5.65 -16.69
C ASP A 86 9.55 4.26 -16.06
N THR A 87 8.33 3.95 -15.64
CA THR A 87 7.95 2.62 -15.14
C THR A 87 7.37 1.83 -16.29
N ALA A 88 7.97 0.67 -16.60
CA ALA A 88 7.45 -0.24 -17.61
C ALA A 88 6.16 -0.92 -17.11
N LEU A 89 5.06 -0.70 -17.84
CA LEU A 89 3.80 -1.43 -17.70
C LEU A 89 3.56 -2.28 -18.96
N ARG A 90 2.54 -3.14 -18.93
CA ARG A 90 2.19 -3.96 -20.10
C ARG A 90 1.68 -3.12 -21.28
N SER A 91 0.95 -2.02 -21.03
CA SER A 91 0.56 -1.04 -22.07
C SER A 91 1.72 -0.20 -22.62
N GLY A 92 2.88 -0.20 -21.97
CA GLY A 92 4.01 0.65 -22.32
C GLY A 92 4.62 1.35 -21.11
N ALA A 93 5.68 2.11 -21.35
CA ALA A 93 6.35 2.88 -20.32
C ALA A 93 5.52 4.11 -19.93
N VAL A 94 5.34 4.33 -18.63
CA VAL A 94 4.63 5.49 -18.08
C VAL A 94 5.57 6.26 -17.16
N ARG A 95 5.64 7.59 -17.34
CA ARG A 95 6.42 8.46 -16.46
C ARG A 95 5.84 8.49 -15.06
N THR A 96 6.67 8.23 -14.06
CA THR A 96 6.29 8.13 -12.65
C THR A 96 7.27 8.88 -11.76
N VAL A 97 6.79 9.31 -10.59
CA VAL A 97 7.63 9.78 -9.48
C VAL A 97 7.61 8.70 -8.41
N GLN A 98 8.78 8.29 -7.95
CA GLN A 98 8.86 7.38 -6.82
C GLN A 98 8.57 8.12 -5.52
N MET A 99 7.70 7.57 -4.68
CA MET A 99 7.47 8.00 -3.31
C MET A 99 7.88 6.88 -2.37
N ARG A 100 8.71 7.20 -1.38
CA ARG A 100 9.15 6.29 -0.33
C ARG A 100 8.48 6.68 0.99
N GLU A 101 8.01 5.70 1.74
CA GLU A 101 7.40 5.83 3.06
C GLU A 101 8.16 4.91 4.01
N ASP A 102 9.00 5.49 4.87
CA ASP A 102 9.78 4.78 5.88
C ASP A 102 9.09 4.88 7.22
N CYS A 103 8.52 3.77 7.69
CA CYS A 103 7.70 3.70 8.88
C CYS A 103 8.42 2.96 10.00
N ARG A 104 8.34 3.50 11.22
CA ARG A 104 8.90 2.89 12.42
C ARG A 104 7.97 2.99 13.61
N SER A 105 8.06 2.00 14.48
CA SER A 105 7.45 1.93 15.81
C SER A 105 8.52 1.48 16.82
N LEU A 106 8.13 1.06 18.03
CA LEU A 106 9.07 0.61 19.04
C LEU A 106 9.77 -0.71 18.67
N ASP A 107 9.06 -1.61 17.98
CA ASP A 107 9.49 -2.99 17.72
C ASP A 107 9.49 -3.37 16.23
N GLN A 108 9.06 -2.47 15.34
CA GLN A 108 8.94 -2.75 13.90
C GLN A 108 9.34 -1.56 13.04
N GLU A 109 10.00 -1.86 11.93
CA GLU A 109 10.36 -0.92 10.86
C GLU A 109 10.06 -1.55 9.50
N PHE A 110 9.53 -0.75 8.57
CA PHE A 110 9.32 -1.17 7.19
C PHE A 110 9.35 0.03 6.24
N THR A 111 9.62 -0.27 4.96
CA THR A 111 9.57 0.71 3.88
C THR A 111 8.53 0.30 2.84
N ASN A 112 7.63 1.22 2.53
CA ASN A 112 6.76 1.15 1.37
C ASN A 112 7.32 2.02 0.24
N ILE A 113 7.15 1.57 -0.99
CA ILE A 113 7.58 2.29 -2.19
C ILE A 113 6.44 2.32 -3.19
N TYR A 114 6.18 3.50 -3.76
CA TYR A 114 5.10 3.76 -4.68
C TYR A 114 5.61 4.46 -5.93
N TRP A 115 5.10 4.08 -7.10
CA TRP A 115 5.36 4.77 -8.37
C TRP A 115 4.09 5.47 -8.79
N VAL A 116 4.12 6.80 -8.75
CA VAL A 116 2.93 7.65 -8.89
C VAL A 116 3.04 8.46 -10.17
N THR A 117 2.01 8.41 -11.02
CA THR A 117 1.97 9.23 -12.24
C THR A 117 1.82 10.71 -11.86
N PRO A 118 2.68 11.64 -12.33
CA PRO A 118 2.62 13.05 -11.92
C PRO A 118 1.32 13.77 -12.32
N GLY A 119 0.73 13.39 -13.45
CA GLY A 119 -0.54 13.96 -13.94
C GLY A 119 -1.75 13.43 -13.17
N ALA A 120 -2.12 12.17 -13.43
CA ALA A 120 -3.32 11.55 -12.86
C ALA A 120 -3.23 11.24 -11.34
N ARG A 121 -2.07 11.45 -10.71
CA ARG A 121 -1.80 11.13 -9.30
C ARG A 121 -2.23 9.70 -8.94
N ARG A 122 -2.02 8.75 -9.86
CA ARG A 122 -2.36 7.33 -9.72
C ARG A 122 -1.11 6.54 -9.34
N ILE A 123 -1.25 5.63 -8.38
CA ILE A 123 -0.22 4.63 -8.07
C ILE A 123 -0.32 3.52 -9.13
N VAL A 124 0.72 3.32 -9.93
CA VAL A 124 0.74 2.30 -10.99
C VAL A 124 1.56 1.07 -10.62
N GLN A 125 2.44 1.21 -9.64
CA GLN A 125 3.18 0.13 -9.01
C GLN A 125 3.40 0.46 -7.54
N SER A 126 3.45 -0.56 -6.70
CA SER A 126 3.82 -0.40 -5.30
C SER A 126 4.50 -1.65 -4.73
N ARG A 127 5.25 -1.47 -3.65
CA ARG A 127 5.68 -2.52 -2.72
C ARG A 127 5.30 -2.06 -1.31
N GLN A 128 4.46 -2.81 -0.62
CA GLN A 128 3.80 -2.39 0.62
C GLN A 128 3.85 -3.48 1.68
N TRP A 129 4.06 -3.08 2.94
CA TRP A 129 4.07 -3.97 4.10
C TRP A 129 2.65 -4.38 4.50
N ALA A 130 2.41 -5.69 4.52
CA ALA A 130 1.13 -6.31 4.89
C ALA A 130 1.15 -6.92 6.31
N GLY A 131 2.22 -6.70 7.07
CA GLY A 131 2.40 -7.26 8.41
C GLY A 131 3.50 -8.32 8.49
N PRO A 132 3.87 -8.74 9.70
CA PRO A 132 4.99 -9.66 9.93
C PRO A 132 4.80 -11.05 9.32
N TYR A 133 3.56 -11.52 9.19
CA TYR A 133 3.28 -12.83 8.63
C TYR A 133 3.37 -12.84 7.09
N ILE A 134 2.67 -11.93 6.42
CA ILE A 134 2.63 -11.85 4.94
C ILE A 134 3.90 -11.18 4.39
N GLY A 135 4.48 -10.24 5.12
CA GLY A 135 5.61 -9.44 4.65
C GLY A 135 5.20 -8.39 3.63
N ALA A 136 6.03 -8.17 2.61
CA ALA A 136 5.79 -7.14 1.59
C ALA A 136 5.05 -7.69 0.38
N LEU A 137 3.96 -7.02 -0.02
CA LEU A 137 3.21 -7.29 -1.24
C LEU A 137 3.59 -6.29 -2.33
N SER A 138 3.76 -6.77 -3.56
CA SER A 138 4.01 -5.92 -4.72
C SER A 138 2.81 -5.95 -5.65
N THR A 139 2.36 -4.77 -6.08
CA THR A 139 1.27 -4.63 -7.04
C THR A 139 1.73 -3.81 -8.24
N ARG A 140 1.23 -4.14 -9.41
CA ARG A 140 1.47 -3.40 -10.65
C ARG A 140 0.21 -3.43 -11.49
N VAL A 141 -0.21 -2.28 -12.00
CA VAL A 141 -1.30 -2.19 -12.97
C VAL A 141 -0.85 -2.83 -14.27
N VAL A 142 -1.69 -3.70 -14.82
CA VAL A 142 -1.37 -4.47 -16.04
C VAL A 142 -2.13 -3.96 -17.26
N GLU A 143 -2.85 -2.84 -17.14
CA GLU A 143 -3.51 -2.19 -18.28
C GLU A 143 -2.52 -1.88 -19.40
#